data_AF-A0A377JZ31-F1
#
_entry.id   AF-A0A377JZ31-F1
#
_cell.length_a   1.000
_cell.length_b   1.000
_cell.length_c   1.000
_cell.angle_alpha   90.00
_cell.angle_beta   90.00
_cell.angle_gamma   90.00
#
_symmetry.space_group_name_H-M   'P 1'
#
loop_
_entity.id
_entity.type
_entity.pdbx_description
1 polymer ?
#
loop_
_entity_poly.entity_id
_entity_poly.type
_entity_poly.pdbx_seq_one_letter_code
_entity_poly.pdbx_strand_id
1 'polypeptide(L)' 'MKIMNEIEAEFDCRVVSIEVSDGQPVEFSTNLIKVEKL' A
#
# COMPACT_ATOMS: atom_id res chain seq x y z
N MET A 1 -11.42 5.78 13.98
CA MET A 1 -10.20 6.33 14.61
C MET A 1 -9.55 7.28 13.61
N LYS A 2 -9.03 8.43 14.03
CA LYS A 2 -8.34 9.42 13.15
C LYS A 2 -6.83 9.17 13.13
N ILE A 3 -6.43 7.90 13.07
CA ILE A 3 -5.02 7.52 13.08
C ILE A 3 -4.56 7.48 11.63
N MET A 4 -3.54 8.26 11.30
CA MET A 4 -2.91 8.28 9.98
C MET A 4 -1.71 7.32 10.05
N ASN A 5 -1.93 6.07 9.65
CA ASN A 5 -0.86 5.08 9.60
C ASN A 5 -0.03 5.26 8.32
N GLU A 6 1.27 5.01 8.41
CA GLU A 6 2.18 4.92 7.27
C GLU A 6 2.50 3.44 7.03
N ILE A 7 2.61 3.05 5.75
CA ILE A 7 2.98 1.71 5.32
C ILE A 7 4.26 1.83 4.52
N GLU A 8 5.33 1.23 5.00
CA GLU A 8 6.66 1.26 4.38
C GLU A 8 6.99 -0.10 3.76
N ALA A 9 7.84 -0.08 2.72
CA ALA A 9 8.37 -1.31 2.16
C ALA A 9 9.46 -1.89 3.08
N GLU A 10 9.40 -3.20 3.33
CA GLU A 10 10.38 -3.89 4.18
C GLU A 10 11.69 -4.23 3.45
N PHE A 11 11.74 -3.99 2.13
CA PHE A 11 12.87 -4.34 1.26
C PHE A 11 12.94 -3.41 0.04
N ASP A 12 14.12 -3.37 -0.58
CA ASP A 12 14.34 -2.65 -1.83
C ASP A 12 13.47 -3.23 -2.94
N CYS A 13 12.60 -2.38 -3.50
CA CYS A 13 11.62 -2.78 -4.48
C CYS A 13 11.28 -1.66 -5.47
N ARG A 14 10.63 -2.05 -6.57
CA ARG A 14 10.06 -1.16 -7.57
C ARG A 14 8.54 -1.25 -7.54
N VAL A 15 7.86 -0.10 -7.53
CA VAL A 15 6.39 -0.04 -7.62
C VAL A 15 5.95 -0.47 -9.03
N VAL A 16 5.05 -1.45 -9.08
CA VAL A 16 4.46 -2.01 -10.31
C VAL A 16 3.08 -1.42 -10.58
N SER A 17 2.23 -1.34 -9.55
CA SER A 17 0.90 -0.74 -9.64
C SER A 17 0.39 -0.27 -8.29
N ILE A 18 -0.46 0.77 -8.31
CA ILE A 18 -1.25 1.22 -7.17
C ILE A 18 -2.67 0.69 -7.37
N GLU A 19 -3.18 -0.07 -6.40
CA GLU A 19 -4.45 -0.81 -6.52
C GLU A 19 -5.62 -0.10 -5.82
N VAL A 20 -5.37 1.06 -5.21
CA VAL A 20 -6.37 1.87 -4.48
C VAL A 20 -6.25 3.36 -4.83
N SER A 21 -7.35 4.10 -4.71
CA SER A 21 -7.39 5.55 -4.91
C SER A 21 -7.42 6.32 -3.59
N ASP A 22 -7.06 7.60 -3.64
CA ASP A 22 -7.11 8.49 -2.47
C ASP A 22 -8.53 8.56 -1.87
N GLY A 23 -8.62 8.42 -0.55
CA GLY A 23 -9.89 8.44 0.18
C GLY A 23 -10.75 7.18 0.00
N GLN A 24 -10.27 6.17 -0.73
CA GLN A 24 -10.97 4.90 -0.89
C GLN A 24 -10.96 4.12 0.45
N PRO A 25 -12.11 3.65 0.93
CA PRO A 25 -12.15 2.78 2.11
C PRO A 25 -11.52 1.42 1.79
N VAL A 26 -10.75 0.88 2.74
CA VAL A 26 -10.09 -0.42 2.63
C VAL A 26 -10.36 -1.26 3.87
N GLU A 27 -10.38 -2.59 3.69
CA GLU A 27 -10.51 -3.56 4.78
C GLU A 27 -9.16 -4.20 5.09
N PHE A 28 -9.10 -4.92 6.22
CA PHE A 28 -7.93 -5.74 6.54
C PHE A 28 -7.66 -6.73 5.40
N SER A 29 -6.39 -6.95 5.05
CA SER A 29 -5.93 -7.78 3.94
C SER A 29 -6.23 -7.26 2.51
N THR A 30 -6.71 -6.02 2.36
CA THR A 30 -6.82 -5.38 1.04
C THR A 30 -5.43 -5.12 0.46
N ASN A 31 -5.20 -5.48 -0.81
CA ASN A 31 -3.97 -5.11 -1.51
C ASN A 31 -3.98 -3.60 -1.83
N LEU A 32 -2.87 -2.92 -1.53
CA LEU A 32 -2.75 -1.47 -1.71
C LEU A 32 -1.81 -1.12 -2.87
N ILE A 33 -0.61 -1.70 -2.85
CA ILE A 33 0.45 -1.42 -3.80
C ILE A 33 1.10 -2.75 -4.18
N LYS A 34 1.23 -3.01 -5.47
CA LYS A 34 1.99 -4.12 -5.99
C LYS A 34 3.42 -3.68 -6.23
N VAL A 35 4.36 -4.41 -5.66
CA VAL A 35 5.80 -4.15 -5.78
C VAL A 35 6.53 -5.37 -6.34
N GLU A 36 7.64 -5.12 -7.02
CA GLU A 36 8.59 -6.13 -7.51
C GLU A 36 9.92 -5.96 -6.77
N LYS A 37 10.46 -7.05 -6.24
CA LYS A 37 11.72 -7.03 -5.47
C LYS A 37 12.93 -6.77 -6.38
N LEU A 38 13.88 -5.98 -5.89
CA LEU A 38 15.17 -5.73 -6.55
C LEU A 38 16.24 -6.77 -6.18
#